data_AF-A0A967IED1-F1
#
_entry.id   AF-A0A967IED1-F1
#
_cell.length_a   1.000
_cell.length_b   1.000
_cell.length_c   1.000
_cell.angle_alpha   90.00
_cell.angle_beta   90.00
_cell.angle_gamma   90.00
#
_symmetry.space_group_name_H-M   'P 1'
#
loop_
_entity.id
_entity.type
_entity.pdbx_description
1 polymer ?
#
loop_
_entity_poly.entity_id
_entity_poly.type
_entity_poly.pdbx_seq_one_letter_code
_entity_poly.pdbx_strand_id
1 'polypeptide(L)'
;RHFFVTPSDSLALLAANAERVPGYRGRLNGVARSMPTSGAADKVAEKLGIECFETPTGWKFFGNLLDAERIVLCGEESFGTGSDHVREKDGLWAVLYWLNILAARKESVADIVKAHWKEYGRNYYTRHDYEGIDLDAAKGLMAHVESQLAGLVGKELAGGKVSYADNFSYTDPVDESVSSNQGLRIGFEDGSRIIYRLSGTGTVGATL
;
A
#
# COMPACT_ATOMS: atom_id res chain seq x y z
N ARG A 1 -0.28 21.45 13.49
CA ARG A 1 0.40 20.57 14.46
C ARG A 1 -0.41 19.33 14.89
N HIS A 2 -1.69 19.18 14.50
CA HIS A 2 -2.55 18.05 14.94
C HIS A 2 -3.23 17.29 13.78
N PHE A 3 -2.55 17.14 12.64
CA PHE A 3 -3.11 16.41 11.50
C PHE A 3 -2.10 15.37 11.02
N PHE A 4 -2.41 14.10 11.24
CA PHE A 4 -1.59 12.98 10.82
C PHE A 4 -1.99 12.55 9.41
N VAL A 5 -1.02 12.48 8.51
CA VAL A 5 -1.18 11.90 7.17
C VAL A 5 -0.66 10.48 7.24
N THR A 6 -1.53 9.49 6.96
CA THR A 6 -1.08 8.10 6.92
C THR A 6 -0.09 7.93 5.76
N PRO A 7 0.90 7.02 5.85
CA PRO A 7 1.85 6.81 4.77
C PRO A 7 1.18 6.36 3.47
N SER A 8 0.08 5.59 3.56
CA SER A 8 -0.71 5.18 2.40
C SER A 8 -1.45 6.35 1.74
N ASP A 9 -2.09 7.23 2.52
CA ASP A 9 -2.70 8.45 1.97
C ASP A 9 -1.62 9.38 1.39
N SER A 10 -0.45 9.45 2.03
CA SER A 10 0.68 10.24 1.55
C SER A 10 1.08 9.82 0.13
N LEU A 11 1.28 8.52 -0.13
CA LEU A 11 1.59 8.01 -1.48
C LEU A 11 0.51 8.42 -2.50
N ALA A 12 -0.78 8.25 -2.15
CA ALA A 12 -1.90 8.63 -3.02
C ALA A 12 -1.90 10.14 -3.32
N LEU A 13 -1.60 10.97 -2.32
CA LEU A 13 -1.51 12.41 -2.44
C LEU A 13 -0.32 12.86 -3.30
N LEU A 14 0.83 12.18 -3.22
CA LEU A 14 1.96 12.43 -4.12
C LEU A 14 1.55 12.16 -5.57
N ALA A 15 0.97 10.99 -5.84
CA ALA A 15 0.50 10.62 -7.18
C ALA A 15 -0.55 11.60 -7.73
N ALA A 16 -1.58 11.94 -6.94
CA ALA A 16 -2.66 12.84 -7.37
C ALA A 16 -2.19 14.29 -7.65
N ASN A 17 -1.01 14.67 -7.15
CA ASN A 17 -0.46 16.01 -7.33
C ASN A 17 0.84 16.02 -8.16
N ALA A 18 1.20 14.93 -8.84
CA ALA A 18 2.45 14.83 -9.59
C ALA A 18 2.63 15.95 -10.63
N GLU A 19 1.56 16.35 -11.32
CA GLU A 19 1.56 17.47 -12.30
C GLU A 19 1.94 18.83 -11.70
N ARG A 20 1.75 19.00 -10.39
CA ARG A 20 2.10 20.24 -9.66
C ARG A 20 3.56 20.28 -9.26
N VAL A 21 4.27 19.16 -9.28
CA VAL A 21 5.67 19.06 -8.87
C VAL A 21 6.56 19.14 -10.11
N PRO A 22 7.40 20.18 -10.27
CA PRO A 22 8.17 20.40 -11.50
C PRO A 22 9.00 19.20 -11.96
N GLY A 23 9.58 18.45 -11.02
CA GLY A 23 10.36 17.24 -11.33
C GLY A 23 9.55 16.04 -11.81
N TYR A 24 8.21 16.05 -11.68
CA TYR A 24 7.32 14.91 -11.99
C TYR A 24 6.21 15.25 -12.99
N ARG A 25 6.07 16.52 -13.39
CA ARG A 25 5.08 16.96 -14.36
C ARG A 25 5.23 16.21 -15.68
N GLY A 26 4.16 15.56 -16.14
CA GLY A 26 4.12 14.78 -17.36
C GLY A 26 4.92 13.46 -17.32
N ARG A 27 5.38 13.02 -16.14
CA ARG A 27 6.19 11.79 -16.00
C ARG A 27 5.41 10.61 -15.44
N LEU A 28 4.34 10.84 -14.68
CA LEU A 28 3.66 9.76 -13.96
C LEU A 28 2.96 8.80 -14.92
N ASN A 29 3.50 7.59 -15.05
CA ASN A 29 2.96 6.52 -15.90
C ASN A 29 2.46 5.30 -15.10
N GLY A 30 2.84 5.19 -13.82
CA GLY A 30 2.38 4.16 -12.92
C GLY A 30 2.81 4.39 -11.47
N VAL A 31 2.15 3.69 -10.56
CA VAL A 31 2.43 3.68 -9.12
C VAL A 31 2.49 2.25 -8.59
N ALA A 32 3.30 1.98 -7.57
CA ALA A 32 3.26 0.71 -6.86
C ALA A 32 3.13 0.90 -5.35
N ARG A 33 2.50 -0.07 -4.70
CA ARG A 33 2.46 -0.16 -3.24
C ARG A 33 2.63 -1.59 -2.76
N SER A 34 3.11 -1.77 -1.54
CA SER A 34 3.09 -3.08 -0.90
C SER A 34 1.63 -3.51 -0.65
N MET A 35 1.38 -4.81 -0.64
CA MET A 35 0.06 -5.39 -0.39
C MET A 35 -0.55 -4.94 0.94
N PRO A 36 0.20 -4.83 2.07
CA PRO A 36 -0.33 -4.30 3.31
C PRO A 36 -0.72 -2.81 3.27
N THR A 37 -0.14 -2.00 2.38
CA THR A 37 -0.47 -0.57 2.24
C THR A 37 -1.91 -0.37 1.81
N SER A 38 -2.64 0.60 2.35
CA SER A 38 -4.04 0.85 1.95
C SER A 38 -4.19 1.11 0.44
N GLY A 39 -5.36 0.80 -0.12
CA GLY A 39 -5.67 1.00 -1.54
C GLY A 39 -5.94 2.45 -1.95
N ALA A 40 -5.45 3.44 -1.18
CA ALA A 40 -5.64 4.85 -1.51
C ALA A 40 -5.00 5.24 -2.85
N ALA A 41 -3.80 4.72 -3.13
CA ALA A 41 -3.13 4.97 -4.40
C ALA A 41 -3.88 4.35 -5.59
N ASP A 42 -4.58 3.23 -5.38
CA ASP A 42 -5.36 2.52 -6.40
C ASP A 42 -6.47 3.41 -6.94
N LYS A 43 -7.19 4.11 -6.06
CA LYS A 43 -8.26 5.07 -6.43
C LYS A 43 -7.72 6.24 -7.24
N VAL A 44 -6.50 6.67 -6.95
CA VAL A 44 -5.83 7.72 -7.72
C VAL A 44 -5.41 7.21 -9.09
N ALA A 45 -4.77 6.04 -9.14
CA ALA A 45 -4.30 5.44 -10.38
C ALA A 45 -5.46 5.14 -11.34
N GLU A 46 -6.56 4.58 -10.83
CA GLU A 46 -7.81 4.35 -11.58
C GLU A 46 -8.32 5.64 -12.22
N LYS A 47 -8.42 6.73 -11.45
CA LYS A 47 -8.89 8.02 -11.97
C LYS A 47 -7.95 8.65 -12.98
N LEU A 48 -6.64 8.46 -12.82
CA LEU A 48 -5.62 8.99 -13.73
C LEU A 48 -5.41 8.12 -14.97
N GLY A 49 -5.94 6.89 -14.99
CA GLY A 49 -5.74 5.94 -16.09
C GLY A 49 -4.29 5.45 -16.21
N ILE A 50 -3.59 5.31 -15.08
CA ILE A 50 -2.19 4.84 -15.01
C ILE A 50 -2.12 3.45 -14.36
N GLU A 51 -1.01 2.74 -14.56
CA GLU A 51 -0.82 1.43 -13.93
C GLU A 51 -0.72 1.53 -12.40
N CYS A 52 -1.25 0.54 -11.69
CA CYS A 52 -1.11 0.42 -10.24
C CYS A 52 -0.72 -1.01 -9.88
N PHE A 53 0.43 -1.19 -9.22
CA PHE A 53 0.94 -2.50 -8.83
C PHE A 53 0.80 -2.72 -7.33
N GLU A 54 0.19 -3.84 -6.97
CA GLU A 54 0.21 -4.37 -5.61
C GLU A 54 1.33 -5.42 -5.51
N THR A 55 2.43 -5.10 -4.85
CA THR A 55 3.59 -6.00 -4.70
C THR A 55 3.63 -6.62 -3.30
N PRO A 56 4.40 -7.68 -3.07
CA PRO A 56 4.71 -8.09 -1.70
C PRO A 56 5.52 -7.03 -0.98
N THR A 57 5.62 -7.14 0.35
CA THR A 57 6.48 -6.27 1.16
C THR A 57 7.94 -6.46 0.78
N GLY A 58 8.67 -5.36 0.59
CA GLY A 58 10.08 -5.35 0.24
C GLY A 58 10.39 -4.55 -1.02
N TRP A 59 11.34 -3.62 -0.91
CA TRP A 59 11.66 -2.66 -1.97
C TRP A 59 12.18 -3.28 -3.27
N LYS A 60 12.68 -4.53 -3.22
CA LYS A 60 13.18 -5.26 -4.40
C LYS A 60 12.14 -5.34 -5.54
N PHE A 61 10.86 -5.52 -5.20
CA PHE A 61 9.79 -5.62 -6.21
C PHE A 61 9.54 -4.29 -6.92
N PHE A 62 9.66 -3.18 -6.18
CA PHE A 62 9.63 -1.86 -6.80
C PHE A 62 10.86 -1.63 -7.68
N GLY A 63 12.04 -2.09 -7.27
CA GLY A 63 13.27 -2.02 -8.07
C GLY A 63 13.06 -2.54 -9.49
N ASN A 64 12.52 -3.75 -9.63
CA ASN A 64 12.18 -4.34 -10.93
C ASN A 64 11.25 -3.45 -11.76
N LEU A 65 10.15 -2.98 -11.16
CA LEU A 65 9.17 -2.12 -11.84
C LEU A 65 9.74 -0.75 -12.24
N LEU A 66 10.64 -0.19 -11.43
CA LEU A 66 11.33 1.08 -11.69
C LEU A 66 12.36 0.92 -12.81
N ASP A 67 13.10 -0.19 -12.84
CA ASP A 67 14.06 -0.51 -13.91
C ASP A 67 13.36 -0.79 -15.25
N ALA A 68 12.15 -1.36 -15.21
CA ALA A 68 11.31 -1.56 -16.39
C ALA A 68 10.49 -0.32 -16.78
N GLU A 69 10.71 0.83 -16.12
CA GLU A 69 9.99 2.11 -16.36
C GLU A 69 8.45 2.00 -16.26
N ARG A 70 7.93 1.01 -15.53
CA ARG A 70 6.47 0.79 -15.40
C ARG A 70 5.81 1.65 -14.34
N ILE A 71 6.61 2.16 -13.41
CA ILE A 71 6.15 3.06 -12.35
C ILE A 71 7.13 4.20 -12.19
N VAL A 72 6.62 5.34 -11.71
CA VAL A 72 7.45 6.46 -11.26
C VAL A 72 7.42 6.60 -9.75
N LEU A 73 6.32 6.26 -9.09
CA LEU A 73 6.17 6.40 -7.63
C LEU A 73 5.95 5.04 -6.97
N CYS A 74 6.50 4.85 -5.78
CA CYS A 74 6.21 3.68 -4.96
C CYS A 74 6.23 3.99 -3.46
N GLY A 75 5.53 3.17 -2.66
CA GLY A 75 5.54 3.32 -1.21
C GLY A 75 5.00 2.12 -0.42
N GLU A 76 5.33 2.12 0.86
CA GLU A 76 4.91 1.13 1.84
C GLU A 76 4.29 1.81 3.07
N GLU A 77 3.38 1.11 3.75
CA GLU A 77 2.72 1.51 4.98
C GLU A 77 3.68 1.73 6.15
N SER A 78 4.92 1.24 6.03
CA SER A 78 6.02 1.41 6.96
C SER A 78 6.72 2.77 6.85
N PHE A 79 6.03 3.80 6.34
CA PHE A 79 6.57 5.14 6.09
C PHE A 79 7.71 5.20 5.06
N GLY A 80 7.76 4.22 4.16
CA GLY A 80 8.65 4.23 3.02
C GLY A 80 7.96 4.83 1.80
N THR A 81 8.56 5.83 1.16
CA THR A 81 8.10 6.33 -0.14
C THR A 81 9.30 6.72 -0.98
N GLY A 82 9.20 6.59 -2.29
CA GLY A 82 10.27 6.91 -3.22
C GLY A 82 9.77 7.02 -4.65
N SER A 83 10.72 7.22 -5.57
CA SER A 83 10.46 7.28 -7.00
C SER A 83 11.59 6.64 -7.80
N ASP A 84 11.45 6.64 -9.11
CA ASP A 84 12.48 6.30 -10.10
C ASP A 84 13.83 7.05 -10.01
N HIS A 85 13.94 8.10 -9.20
CA HIS A 85 15.18 8.88 -9.03
C HIS A 85 16.31 8.09 -8.36
N VAL A 86 15.97 7.10 -7.52
CA VAL A 86 16.91 6.16 -6.90
C VAL A 86 16.25 4.78 -6.76
N ARG A 87 16.99 3.75 -6.31
CA ARG A 87 16.47 2.39 -6.07
C ARG A 87 16.28 2.08 -4.59
N GLU A 88 15.95 3.10 -3.82
CA GLU A 88 15.78 3.04 -2.37
C GLU A 88 14.63 3.94 -1.91
N LYS A 89 14.20 3.74 -0.66
CA LYS A 89 13.31 4.69 0.02
C LYS A 89 14.05 6.00 0.25
N ASP A 90 13.37 7.13 0.08
CA ASP A 90 13.95 8.44 0.39
C ASP A 90 12.95 9.33 1.16
N GLY A 91 13.19 9.46 2.46
CA GLY A 91 12.36 10.29 3.34
C GLY A 91 12.54 11.79 3.11
N LEU A 92 13.74 12.25 2.78
CA LEU A 92 13.98 13.68 2.53
C LEU A 92 13.34 14.10 1.21
N TRP A 93 13.46 13.25 0.19
CA TRP A 93 12.72 13.39 -1.06
C TRP A 93 11.22 13.52 -0.82
N ALA A 94 10.61 12.65 0.01
CA ALA A 94 9.18 12.70 0.29
C ALA A 94 8.77 14.03 0.97
N VAL A 95 9.59 14.54 1.89
CA VAL A 95 9.40 15.87 2.50
C VAL A 95 9.46 16.98 1.45
N LEU A 96 10.47 16.97 0.58
CA LEU A 96 10.63 17.98 -0.48
C LEU A 96 9.51 17.90 -1.52
N TYR A 97 9.01 16.70 -1.83
CA TYR A 97 7.85 16.50 -2.71
C TYR A 97 6.60 17.15 -2.10
N TRP A 98 6.33 16.87 -0.81
CA TRP A 98 5.23 17.50 -0.07
C TRP A 98 5.35 19.03 -0.03
N LEU A 99 6.56 19.56 0.15
CA LEU A 99 6.80 21.01 0.11
C LEU A 99 6.50 21.60 -1.27
N ASN A 100 6.76 20.89 -2.37
CA ASN A 100 6.34 21.33 -3.70
C ASN A 100 4.81 21.36 -3.84
N ILE A 101 4.10 20.34 -3.33
CA ILE A 101 2.63 20.32 -3.32
C ILE A 101 2.09 21.52 -2.54
N LEU A 102 2.60 21.77 -1.33
CA LEU A 102 2.20 22.90 -0.49
C LEU A 102 2.50 24.25 -1.17
N ALA A 103 3.67 24.37 -1.78
CA ALA A 103 4.07 25.58 -2.49
C ALA A 103 3.17 25.89 -3.69
N ALA A 104 2.72 24.86 -4.41
CA ALA A 104 1.82 25.00 -5.56
C ALA A 104 0.36 25.25 -5.14
N ARG A 105 -0.13 24.54 -4.11
CA ARG A 105 -1.54 24.62 -3.68
C ARG A 105 -1.85 25.80 -2.76
N LYS A 106 -0.87 26.30 -2.00
CA LYS A 106 -1.06 27.36 -0.99
C LYS A 106 -2.16 27.06 0.04
N GLU A 107 -2.37 25.77 0.31
CA GLU A 107 -3.36 25.24 1.25
C GLU A 107 -2.66 24.59 2.45
N SER A 108 -3.38 24.41 3.55
CA SER A 108 -2.87 23.62 4.67
C SER A 108 -2.85 22.13 4.31
N VAL A 109 -1.95 21.35 4.93
CA VAL A 109 -1.91 19.87 4.76
C VAL A 109 -3.29 19.24 5.02
N ALA A 110 -3.99 19.70 6.06
CA ALA A 110 -5.29 19.17 6.43
C ALA A 110 -6.35 19.43 5.34
N ASP A 111 -6.33 20.59 4.71
CA ASP A 111 -7.29 20.94 3.65
C ASP A 111 -7.00 20.15 2.37
N ILE A 112 -5.72 19.98 2.02
CA ILE A 112 -5.30 19.15 0.87
C ILE A 112 -5.79 17.71 1.06
N VAL A 113 -5.57 17.13 2.24
CA VAL A 113 -5.96 15.75 2.54
C VAL A 113 -7.48 15.59 2.56
N LYS A 114 -8.21 16.53 3.18
CA LYS A 114 -9.69 16.49 3.17
C LYS A 114 -10.27 16.67 1.77
N ALA A 115 -9.66 17.52 0.94
CA ALA A 115 -10.03 17.67 -0.46
C ALA A 115 -9.79 16.36 -1.23
N HIS A 116 -8.65 15.70 -0.99
CA HIS A 116 -8.36 14.38 -1.56
C HIS A 116 -9.40 13.33 -1.15
N TRP A 117 -9.74 13.24 0.14
CA TRP A 117 -10.79 12.32 0.60
C TRP A 117 -12.17 12.62 -0.01
N LYS A 118 -12.50 13.90 -0.24
CA LYS A 118 -13.75 14.27 -0.91
C LYS A 118 -13.76 13.83 -2.38
N GLU A 119 -12.60 13.84 -3.03
CA GLU A 119 -12.47 13.54 -4.46
C GLU A 119 -12.34 12.04 -4.76
N TYR A 120 -11.58 11.30 -3.95
CA TYR A 120 -11.22 9.89 -4.19
C TYR A 120 -11.87 8.92 -3.19
N GLY A 121 -12.56 9.42 -2.17
CA GLY A 121 -12.96 8.64 -1.00
C GLY A 121 -11.82 8.53 0.02
N ARG A 122 -12.17 8.09 1.24
CA ARG A 122 -11.20 7.90 2.33
C ARG A 122 -10.99 6.42 2.60
N ASN A 123 -9.74 5.96 2.49
CA ASN A 123 -9.34 4.62 2.87
C ASN A 123 -8.84 4.64 4.32
N TYR A 124 -9.72 4.29 5.26
CA TYR A 124 -9.31 4.14 6.66
C TYR A 124 -8.27 3.03 6.79
N TYR A 125 -7.21 3.31 7.54
CA TYR A 125 -6.10 2.39 7.72
C TYR A 125 -5.62 2.38 9.17
N THR A 126 -5.44 1.18 9.72
CA THR A 126 -4.81 0.94 11.01
C THR A 126 -4.00 -0.35 10.91
N ARG A 127 -2.88 -0.42 11.64
CA ARG A 127 -2.05 -1.61 11.75
C ARG A 127 -1.96 -2.01 13.22
N HIS A 128 -2.12 -3.30 13.48
CA HIS A 128 -1.99 -3.88 14.80
C HIS A 128 -0.87 -4.90 14.76
N ASP A 129 0.24 -4.60 15.43
CA ASP A 129 1.40 -5.48 15.50
C ASP A 129 1.33 -6.26 16.82
N TYR A 130 1.26 -7.59 16.76
CA TYR A 130 1.32 -8.46 17.93
C TYR A 130 2.72 -9.02 18.08
N GLU A 131 3.53 -8.32 18.87
CA GLU A 131 4.97 -8.58 19.02
C GLU A 131 5.29 -9.63 20.10
N GLY A 132 6.39 -10.38 19.90
CA GLY A 132 6.93 -11.30 20.90
C GLY A 132 6.01 -12.48 21.22
N ILE A 133 5.09 -12.83 20.31
CA ILE A 133 4.17 -13.94 20.48
C ILE A 133 4.83 -15.28 20.17
N ASP A 134 4.29 -16.35 20.75
CA ASP A 134 4.73 -17.71 20.48
C ASP A 134 4.56 -18.06 18.98
N LEU A 135 5.65 -18.57 18.37
CA LEU A 135 5.70 -18.80 16.93
C LEU A 135 4.73 -19.90 16.48
N ASP A 136 4.59 -20.96 17.28
CA ASP A 136 3.72 -22.08 16.92
C ASP A 136 2.24 -21.71 17.08
N ALA A 137 1.90 -20.94 18.11
CA ALA A 137 0.58 -20.33 18.26
C ALA A 137 0.26 -19.38 17.09
N ALA A 138 1.22 -18.53 16.70
CA ALA A 138 1.03 -17.61 15.57
C ALA A 138 0.83 -18.35 14.24
N LYS A 139 1.62 -19.40 13.98
CA LYS A 139 1.44 -20.29 12.82
C LYS A 139 0.09 -21.01 12.87
N GLY A 140 -0.32 -21.49 14.04
CA GLY A 140 -1.62 -22.13 14.25
C GLY A 140 -2.78 -21.20 13.93
N LEU A 141 -2.70 -19.94 14.35
CA LEU A 141 -3.68 -18.90 14.00
C LEU A 141 -3.72 -18.68 12.49
N MET A 142 -2.57 -18.47 11.85
CA MET A 142 -2.50 -18.24 10.41
C MET A 142 -3.08 -19.42 9.62
N ALA A 143 -2.71 -20.65 9.97
CA ALA A 143 -3.25 -21.86 9.34
C ALA A 143 -4.77 -21.99 9.56
N HIS A 144 -5.26 -21.62 10.75
CA HIS A 144 -6.69 -21.63 11.03
C HIS A 144 -7.46 -20.61 10.18
N VAL A 145 -6.97 -19.38 10.08
CA VAL A 145 -7.58 -18.35 9.21
C VAL A 145 -7.54 -18.80 7.75
N GLU A 146 -6.39 -19.30 7.28
CA GLU A 146 -6.20 -19.77 5.91
C GLU A 146 -7.19 -20.89 5.55
N SER A 147 -7.40 -21.85 6.45
CA SER A 147 -8.35 -22.97 6.26
C SER A 147 -9.81 -22.52 6.05
N GLN A 148 -10.16 -21.31 6.47
CA GLN A 148 -11.51 -20.77 6.34
C GLN A 148 -11.73 -19.97 5.06
N LEU A 149 -10.66 -19.46 4.42
CA LEU A 149 -10.73 -18.47 3.34
C LEU A 149 -11.64 -18.93 2.18
N ALA A 150 -11.48 -20.18 1.73
CA ALA A 150 -12.28 -20.73 0.63
C ALA A 150 -13.79 -20.69 0.91
N GLY A 151 -14.18 -20.78 2.18
CA GLY A 151 -15.57 -20.72 2.62
C GLY A 151 -16.07 -19.30 2.93
N LEU A 152 -15.26 -18.25 2.77
CA LEU A 152 -15.66 -16.87 3.07
C LEU A 152 -16.24 -16.13 1.86
N VAL A 153 -15.78 -16.44 0.65
CA VAL A 153 -16.23 -15.73 -0.57
C VAL A 153 -17.75 -15.81 -0.71
N GLY A 154 -18.39 -14.65 -0.88
CA GLY A 154 -19.84 -14.52 -0.97
C GLY A 154 -20.61 -14.48 0.36
N LYS A 155 -19.95 -14.73 1.50
CA LYS A 155 -20.58 -14.54 2.82
C LYS A 155 -20.68 -13.06 3.18
N GLU A 156 -21.67 -12.74 4.01
CA GLU A 156 -21.78 -11.45 4.68
C GLU A 156 -21.09 -11.50 6.04
N LEU A 157 -20.15 -10.58 6.28
CA LEU A 157 -19.48 -10.37 7.57
C LEU A 157 -19.59 -8.89 7.93
N ALA A 158 -20.08 -8.60 9.14
CA ALA A 158 -20.24 -7.22 9.64
C ALA A 158 -20.97 -6.27 8.66
N GLY A 159 -21.91 -6.78 7.87
CA GLY A 159 -22.67 -6.01 6.87
C GLY A 159 -21.98 -5.81 5.53
N GLY A 160 -20.78 -6.36 5.32
CA GLY A 160 -20.07 -6.38 4.04
C GLY A 160 -20.04 -7.77 3.41
N LYS A 161 -20.23 -7.85 2.10
CA LYS A 161 -20.09 -9.10 1.34
C LYS A 161 -18.63 -9.31 0.93
N VAL A 162 -18.10 -10.49 1.24
CA VAL A 162 -16.71 -10.86 0.91
C VAL A 162 -16.59 -11.10 -0.61
N SER A 163 -15.74 -10.32 -1.26
CA SER A 163 -15.46 -10.41 -2.70
C SER A 163 -14.31 -11.36 -3.00
N TYR A 164 -13.27 -11.37 -2.17
CA TYR A 164 -12.14 -12.29 -2.27
C TYR A 164 -11.61 -12.67 -0.88
N ALA A 165 -11.07 -13.88 -0.77
CA ALA A 165 -10.41 -14.38 0.42
C ALA A 165 -9.30 -15.36 0.00
N ASP A 166 -8.04 -14.95 0.11
CA ASP A 166 -6.90 -15.69 -0.46
C ASP A 166 -5.61 -15.52 0.35
N ASN A 167 -4.62 -16.37 0.06
CA ASN A 167 -3.24 -16.14 0.49
C ASN A 167 -2.48 -15.50 -0.67
N PHE A 168 -2.05 -14.26 -0.50
CA PHE A 168 -1.52 -13.43 -1.56
C PHE A 168 -0.31 -14.08 -2.23
N SER A 169 -0.37 -14.16 -3.56
CA SER A 169 0.74 -14.57 -4.41
C SER A 169 0.95 -13.51 -5.47
N TYR A 170 2.21 -13.22 -5.76
CA TYR A 170 2.61 -12.22 -6.73
C TYR A 170 3.54 -12.86 -7.77
N THR A 171 3.20 -12.67 -9.04
CA THR A 171 4.10 -12.95 -10.16
C THR A 171 4.66 -11.61 -10.62
N ASP A 172 5.96 -11.44 -10.49
CA ASP A 172 6.64 -10.23 -10.94
C ASP A 172 6.54 -10.12 -12.47
N PRO A 173 6.03 -9.00 -13.01
CA PRO A 173 5.78 -8.92 -14.43
C PRO A 173 7.02 -8.51 -15.24
N VAL A 174 8.18 -8.38 -14.60
CA VAL A 174 9.46 -8.07 -15.24
C VAL A 174 10.34 -9.32 -15.30
N ASP A 175 10.51 -10.02 -14.17
CA ASP A 175 11.38 -11.20 -14.08
C ASP A 175 10.63 -12.54 -13.99
N GLU A 176 9.30 -12.51 -14.00
CA GLU A 176 8.40 -13.67 -13.93
C GLU A 176 8.52 -14.50 -12.64
N SER A 177 9.28 -14.02 -11.65
CA SER A 177 9.43 -14.71 -10.37
C SER A 177 8.12 -14.75 -9.59
N VAL A 178 7.86 -15.87 -8.93
CA VAL A 178 6.62 -16.08 -8.15
C VAL A 178 6.93 -16.05 -6.66
N SER A 179 6.28 -15.13 -5.96
CA SER A 179 6.31 -15.01 -4.50
C SER A 179 4.96 -15.39 -3.92
N SER A 180 4.86 -16.63 -3.43
CA SER A 180 3.64 -17.15 -2.79
C SER A 180 3.64 -16.91 -1.28
N ASN A 181 2.47 -17.07 -0.65
CA ASN A 181 2.28 -17.02 0.80
C ASN A 181 2.68 -15.67 1.43
N GLN A 182 2.36 -14.55 0.76
CA GLN A 182 2.80 -13.20 1.15
C GLN A 182 1.85 -12.50 2.12
N GLY A 183 0.78 -13.18 2.56
CA GLY A 183 -0.16 -12.71 3.58
C GLY A 183 -1.60 -13.07 3.22
N LEU A 184 -2.41 -13.36 4.23
CA LEU A 184 -3.82 -13.71 4.04
C LEU A 184 -4.62 -12.42 3.86
N ARG A 185 -5.51 -12.40 2.87
CA ARG A 185 -6.35 -11.25 2.55
C ARG A 185 -7.81 -11.65 2.59
N ILE A 186 -8.63 -10.77 3.16
CA ILE A 186 -10.09 -10.84 3.08
C ILE A 186 -10.56 -9.48 2.59
N GLY A 187 -11.09 -9.42 1.37
CA GLY A 187 -11.61 -8.21 0.74
C GLY A 187 -13.11 -8.23 0.56
N PHE A 188 -13.71 -7.05 0.60
CA PHE A 188 -15.15 -6.82 0.51
C PHE A 188 -15.50 -6.11 -0.80
N GLU A 189 -16.77 -6.18 -1.22
CA GLU A 189 -17.25 -5.55 -2.46
C GLU A 189 -17.16 -4.01 -2.45
N ASP A 190 -17.15 -3.38 -1.27
CA ASP A 190 -16.98 -1.93 -1.10
C ASP A 190 -15.51 -1.47 -1.18
N GLY A 191 -14.56 -2.41 -1.32
CA GLY A 191 -13.13 -2.15 -1.34
C GLY A 191 -12.47 -2.18 0.05
N SER A 192 -13.23 -2.34 1.13
CA SER A 192 -12.70 -2.60 2.47
C SER A 192 -11.94 -3.93 2.49
N ARG A 193 -10.95 -4.06 3.37
CA ARG A 193 -10.17 -5.30 3.51
C ARG A 193 -9.48 -5.46 4.84
N ILE A 194 -9.16 -6.71 5.17
CA ILE A 194 -8.36 -7.12 6.32
C ILE A 194 -7.21 -7.98 5.80
N ILE A 195 -6.02 -7.77 6.37
CA ILE A 195 -4.80 -8.48 5.98
C ILE A 195 -4.15 -9.05 7.24
N TYR A 196 -3.75 -10.32 7.19
CA TYR A 196 -2.95 -10.97 8.22
C TYR A 196 -1.59 -11.34 7.64
N ARG A 197 -0.51 -10.92 8.30
CA ARG A 197 0.84 -11.17 7.81
C ARG A 197 1.80 -11.50 8.94
N LEU A 198 2.17 -12.76 9.03
CA LEU A 198 3.20 -13.21 9.96
C LEU A 198 4.59 -12.82 9.46
N SER A 199 5.35 -12.09 10.29
CA SER A 199 6.75 -11.75 10.09
C SER A 199 7.63 -12.52 11.08
N GLY A 200 8.67 -13.19 10.57
CA GLY A 200 9.50 -14.14 11.32
C GLY A 200 10.91 -13.66 11.68
N THR A 201 11.20 -12.36 11.67
CA THR A 201 12.58 -11.86 11.74
C THR A 201 13.12 -11.60 13.16
N GLY A 202 12.46 -12.07 14.22
CA GLY A 202 12.92 -11.90 15.60
C GLY A 202 13.67 -13.12 16.14
N THR A 203 14.77 -12.92 16.86
CA THR A 203 15.32 -13.92 17.81
C THR A 203 14.41 -14.13 19.03
N VAL A 204 13.41 -13.27 19.20
CA VAL A 204 12.48 -13.22 20.33
C VAL A 204 11.04 -13.31 19.80
N GLY A 205 10.64 -14.50 19.36
CA GLY A 205 9.25 -14.78 18.94
C GLY A 205 8.86 -14.20 17.56
N ALA A 206 7.58 -14.37 17.22
CA ALA A 206 7.01 -13.91 15.97
C ALA A 206 6.35 -12.52 16.11
N THR A 207 6.10 -11.86 14.98
CA THR A 207 5.21 -10.69 14.91
C THR A 207 4.10 -10.97 13.91
N LEU A 208 2.85 -10.89 14.36
CA LEU A 208 1.66 -11.02 13.52
C LEU A 208 1.07 -9.64 13.21
#